data_AF-A0A1I5U6B0-F1
#
_entry.id   AF-A0A1I5U6B0-F1
#
_cell.length_a   1.000
_cell.length_b   1.000
_cell.length_c   1.000
_cell.angle_alpha   90.00
_cell.angle_beta   90.00
_cell.angle_gamma   90.00
#
_symmetry.space_group_name_H-M   'P 1'
#
loop_
_entity.id
_entity.type
_entity.pdbx_description
1 polymer ?
#
loop_
_entity_poly.entity_id
_entity_poly.type
_entity_poly.pdbx_seq_one_letter_code
_entity_poly.pdbx_strand_id
1 'polypeptide(L)'
;MNNFGKLKDLVMSLEDDFSKFYDKQNAAAGTRVRKGMQELKTMAQEFRTEVQNTKNAGAAGAAKAAPAAKKAAPAAAKKAPAAKKK
;
A
#
# COMPACT_ATOMS: atom_id res chain seq x y z
N MET A 1 -18.98 3.86 10.71
CA MET A 1 -18.88 3.07 9.47
C MET A 1 -18.26 1.73 9.83
N ASN A 2 -18.80 0.60 9.36
CA ASN A 2 -18.29 -0.72 9.73
C ASN A 2 -17.07 -1.07 8.86
N ASN A 3 -15.92 -0.46 9.16
CA ASN A 3 -14.66 -0.58 8.40
C ASN A 3 -14.24 -2.05 8.18
N PHE A 4 -14.53 -2.90 9.17
CA PHE A 4 -14.36 -4.35 9.07
C PHE A 4 -15.21 -5.00 7.97
N GLY A 5 -16.47 -4.58 7.84
CA GLY A 5 -17.38 -5.09 6.82
C GLY A 5 -16.83 -4.86 5.41
N LYS A 6 -16.37 -3.64 5.12
CA LYS A 6 -15.77 -3.30 3.81
C LYS A 6 -14.55 -4.16 3.47
N LEU A 7 -13.67 -4.38 4.45
CA LEU A 7 -12.50 -5.26 4.28
C LEU A 7 -12.92 -6.70 3.96
N LYS A 8 -13.88 -7.22 4.73
CA LYS A 8 -14.40 -8.57 4.53
C LYS A 8 -15.05 -8.72 3.16
N ASP A 9 -15.91 -7.79 2.77
CA ASP A 9 -16.63 -7.81 1.50
C ASP A 9 -15.66 -7.78 0.31
N LEU A 10 -14.60 -6.96 0.39
CA LEU A 10 -13.57 -6.94 -0.65
C LEU A 10 -12.88 -8.31 -0.77
N VAL A 11 -12.45 -8.91 0.34
CA VAL A 11 -11.77 -10.21 0.31
C VAL A 11 -12.70 -11.30 -0.24
N MET A 12 -13.96 -11.33 0.20
CA MET A 12 -14.94 -12.29 -0.29
C MET A 12 -15.23 -12.12 -1.79
N SER A 13 -15.26 -10.88 -2.29
CA SER A 13 -15.48 -10.62 -3.72
C SER A 13 -14.34 -11.16 -4.62
N LEU A 14 -13.13 -11.34 -4.06
CA LEU A 14 -11.95 -11.77 -4.80
C LEU A 14 -11.76 -13.29 -4.81
N GLU A 15 -12.47 -14.05 -3.97
CA GLU A 15 -12.32 -15.51 -3.81
C GLU A 15 -12.39 -16.27 -5.15
N ASP A 16 -13.36 -15.87 -5.98
CA ASP A 16 -13.59 -16.41 -7.31
C ASP A 16 -12.42 -16.14 -8.27
N ASP A 17 -11.88 -14.92 -8.22
CA ASP A 17 -10.74 -14.53 -9.06
C ASP A 17 -9.44 -15.18 -8.56
N PHE A 18 -9.30 -15.40 -7.25
CA PHE A 18 -8.20 -16.17 -6.66
C PHE A 18 -8.17 -17.59 -7.21
N SER A 19 -9.29 -18.30 -7.14
CA SER A 19 -9.41 -19.67 -7.65
C SER A 19 -9.13 -19.72 -9.16
N LYS A 20 -9.71 -18.79 -9.94
CA LYS A 20 -9.47 -18.71 -11.39
C LYS A 20 -8.01 -18.40 -11.75
N PHE A 21 -7.32 -17.57 -10.96
CA PHE A 21 -5.93 -17.23 -11.21
C PHE A 21 -4.99 -18.39 -10.85
N TYR A 22 -5.12 -18.97 -9.65
CA TYR A 22 -4.20 -20.00 -9.18
C TYR A 22 -4.44 -21.38 -9.82
N ASP A 23 -5.69 -21.78 -10.03
CA ASP A 23 -6.00 -23.11 -10.58
C ASP A 23 -5.94 -23.13 -12.12
N LYS A 24 -6.40 -22.04 -12.74
CA LYS A 24 -6.60 -21.96 -14.20
C LYS A 24 -5.64 -21.00 -14.91
N GLN A 25 -4.70 -20.38 -14.19
CA GLN A 25 -3.74 -19.42 -14.74
C GLN A 25 -4.40 -18.27 -15.53
N ASN A 26 -5.60 -17.84 -15.12
CA ASN A 26 -6.34 -16.80 -15.83
C ASN A 26 -5.73 -15.41 -15.58
N ALA A 27 -5.08 -14.84 -16.59
CA ALA A 27 -4.42 -13.53 -16.51
C ALA A 27 -5.36 -12.36 -16.17
N ALA A 28 -6.62 -12.40 -16.62
CA ALA A 28 -7.60 -11.38 -16.31
C ALA A 28 -8.01 -11.42 -14.83
N ALA A 29 -8.19 -12.63 -14.28
CA ALA A 29 -8.44 -12.84 -12.86
C ALA A 29 -7.24 -12.36 -12.02
N GLY A 30 -6.01 -12.68 -12.44
CA GLY A 30 -4.79 -12.18 -11.78
C GLY A 30 -4.69 -10.66 -11.74
N THR A 31 -5.13 -9.97 -12.80
CA THR A 31 -5.19 -8.50 -12.82
C THR A 31 -6.20 -7.96 -11.80
N ARG A 32 -7.36 -8.61 -11.65
CA ARG A 32 -8.38 -8.22 -10.66
C ARG A 32 -7.91 -8.48 -9.23
N VAL A 33 -7.35 -9.66 -8.96
CA VAL A 33 -6.73 -9.98 -7.66
C VAL A 33 -5.70 -8.93 -7.29
N ARG A 34 -4.80 -8.57 -8.20
CA ARG A 34 -3.76 -7.56 -7.93
C ARG A 34 -4.35 -6.18 -7.61
N LYS A 35 -5.37 -5.74 -8.35
CA LYS A 35 -6.06 -4.46 -8.09
C LYS A 35 -6.79 -4.49 -6.75
N GLY A 36 -7.54 -5.55 -6.47
CA GLY A 36 -8.22 -5.73 -5.19
C GLY A 36 -7.25 -5.75 -4.01
N MET A 37 -6.09 -6.39 -4.14
CA MET A 37 -5.06 -6.37 -3.10
C MET A 37 -4.43 -4.97 -2.90
N GLN A 38 -4.35 -4.14 -3.93
CA GLN A 38 -3.93 -2.75 -3.78
C GLN A 38 -4.96 -1.94 -3.00
N GLU A 39 -6.24 -2.12 -3.31
CA GLU A 39 -7.34 -1.46 -2.59
C GLU A 39 -7.40 -1.88 -1.12
N LEU A 40 -7.22 -3.18 -0.84
CA LEU A 40 -7.14 -3.71 0.51
C LEU A 40 -6.01 -3.06 1.31
N LYS A 41 -4.83 -2.90 0.70
CA LYS A 41 -3.69 -2.23 1.33
C LYS A 41 -4.02 -0.78 1.71
N THR A 42 -4.63 -0.04 0.78
CA THR A 42 -5.02 1.36 1.03
C THR A 42 -6.03 1.45 2.16
N MET A 43 -7.10 0.66 2.13
CA MET A 43 -8.12 0.64 3.19
C MET A 43 -7.52 0.27 4.55
N ALA A 44 -6.64 -0.73 4.60
CA ALA A 44 -5.97 -1.12 5.84
C ALA A 44 -5.08 0.00 6.40
N GLN A 45 -4.41 0.77 5.54
CA GLN A 45 -3.60 1.92 5.95
C GLN A 45 -4.46 3.07 6.48
N GLU A 46 -5.58 3.35 5.82
CA GLU A 46 -6.56 4.35 6.27
C GLU A 46 -7.09 4.00 7.65
N PHE A 47 -7.58 2.77 7.85
CA PHE A 47 -8.13 2.34 9.14
C PHE A 47 -7.09 2.35 10.26
N ARG A 48 -5.84 1.94 9.97
CA ARG A 48 -4.75 2.07 10.95
C ARG A 48 -4.55 3.53 11.36
N THR A 49 -4.55 4.44 10.39
CA THR A 49 -4.36 5.87 10.63
C THR A 49 -5.52 6.46 11.41
N GLU A 50 -6.77 6.08 11.07
CA GLU A 50 -7.97 6.44 11.83
C GLU A 50 -7.87 6.00 13.29
N VAL A 51 -7.53 4.73 13.55
CA VAL A 51 -7.36 4.22 14.93
C VAL A 51 -6.28 4.98 15.69
N GLN A 52 -5.15 5.25 15.05
CA GLN A 52 -4.06 6.03 15.65
C GLN A 52 -4.51 7.47 15.94
N ASN A 53 -5.24 8.09 15.02
CA ASN A 53 -5.79 9.44 15.19
C ASN A 53 -6.83 9.50 16.30
N THR A 54 -7.73 8.50 16.41
CA THR A 54 -8.68 8.40 17.52
C THR A 54 -7.97 8.23 18.85
N LYS A 55 -6.94 7.38 18.92
CA LYS A 55 -6.10 7.24 20.13
C LYS A 55 -5.41 8.56 20.48
N ASN A 56 -4.84 9.25 19.49
CA ASN A 56 -4.15 10.53 19.69
C ASN A 56 -5.12 11.67 20.05
N ALA A 57 -6.34 11.65 19.52
CA ALA A 57 -7.40 12.60 19.85
C ALA A 57 -7.94 12.39 21.28
N GLY A 58 -8.05 11.13 21.73
CA GLY A 58 -8.30 10.81 23.13
C GLY A 58 -7.11 11.09 24.06
N ALA A 59 -5.90 11.19 23.50
CA ALA A 59 -4.66 11.52 24.18
C ALA A 59 -4.22 12.98 23.96
N ALA A 60 -5.17 13.89 23.72
CA ALA A 60 -4.93 15.34 23.67
C ALA A 60 -4.59 15.89 25.08
N GLY A 61 -3.40 15.50 25.51
CA GLY A 61 -2.71 15.84 26.73
C GLY A 61 -1.25 15.37 26.66
N ALA A 62 -0.62 15.35 25.48
CA ALA A 62 0.84 15.28 25.34
C ALA A 62 1.31 15.67 23.93
N ALA A 63 1.75 16.93 23.81
CA ALA A 63 2.78 17.46 22.92
C ALA A 63 3.21 16.65 21.66
N LYS A 64 2.80 17.18 20.50
CA LYS A 64 3.63 17.59 19.34
C LYS A 64 5.03 16.94 19.19
N ALA A 65 5.22 16.22 18.09
CA ALA A 65 6.46 16.25 17.31
C ALA A 65 6.22 15.79 15.86
N ALA A 66 5.98 16.74 14.96
CA ALA A 66 6.43 16.59 13.58
C ALA A 66 7.95 16.86 13.55
N PRO A 67 8.66 16.36 12.54
CA PRO A 67 9.29 17.34 11.67
C PRO A 67 8.92 17.13 10.20
N ALA A 68 8.63 18.26 9.58
CA ALA A 68 8.50 18.42 8.14
C ALA A 68 9.85 18.16 7.43
N ALA A 69 9.72 17.65 6.20
CA ALA A 69 10.53 17.96 5.03
C ALA A 69 12.08 17.89 5.13
N LYS A 70 12.65 16.91 4.43
CA LYS A 70 13.93 17.10 3.71
C LYS A 70 13.77 16.72 2.23
N LYS A 71 13.41 17.75 1.46
CA LYS A 71 13.91 18.17 0.13
C LYS A 71 13.87 17.18 -1.06
N ALA A 72 13.16 17.61 -2.10
CA ALA A 72 13.22 17.06 -3.46
C ALA A 72 14.61 17.24 -4.12
N ALA A 73 15.07 16.15 -4.77
CA ALA A 73 15.78 16.00 -6.07
C ALA A 73 17.07 16.84 -6.39
N PRO A 74 18.03 16.34 -7.22
CA PRO A 74 17.78 16.07 -8.65
C PRO A 74 18.50 14.84 -9.25
N ALA A 75 18.05 14.48 -10.47
CA ALA A 75 18.69 13.55 -11.38
C ALA A 75 20.11 13.99 -11.78
N ALA A 76 21.02 13.03 -11.97
CA ALA A 76 22.23 13.21 -12.78
C ALA A 76 22.63 11.89 -13.43
N ALA A 77 22.42 11.82 -14.75
CA ALA A 77 23.06 10.88 -15.65
C ALA A 77 24.55 11.22 -15.83
N LYS A 78 25.31 10.25 -16.39
CA LYS A 78 26.75 10.23 -16.75
C LYS A 78 27.64 9.74 -15.58
N LYS A 79 28.52 8.73 -15.73
CA LYS A 79 29.42 8.38 -16.84
C LYS A 79 29.92 6.94 -16.65
N ALA A 80 30.11 6.20 -17.74
CA ALA A 80 30.93 4.98 -17.78
C ALA A 80 32.39 5.26 -17.36
N PRO A 81 33.10 4.31 -16.71
CA PRO A 81 34.54 4.26 -16.76
C PRO A 81 35.01 3.27 -17.84
N ALA A 82 35.93 3.77 -18.64
CA ALA A 82 36.57 3.12 -19.77
C ALA A 82 37.49 1.95 -19.37
N ALA A 83 37.77 1.12 -20.36
CA ALA A 83 38.81 0.12 -20.42
C ALA A 83 40.19 0.61 -19.90
N LYS A 84 40.90 -0.24 -19.16
CA LYS A 84 42.24 -0.77 -19.53
C LYS A 84 42.83 -1.73 -18.49
N LYS A 85 43.34 -2.85 -19.03
CA LYS A 85 44.51 -3.66 -18.63
C LYS A 85 44.49 -4.39 -17.28
N LYS A 86 44.44 -5.72 -17.33
CA LYS A 86 45.63 -6.55 -17.59
C LYS A 86 45.27 -7.69 -18.53
#